data_AF-E3JA75-F1
#
_entry.id   AF-E3JA75-F1
#
_cell.length_a   1.000
_cell.length_b   1.000
_cell.length_c   1.000
_cell.angle_alpha   90.00
_cell.angle_beta   90.00
_cell.angle_gamma   90.00
#
_symmetry.space_group_name_H-M   'P 1'
#
loop_
_entity.id
_entity.type
_entity.pdbx_description
1 polymer ?
#
loop_
_entity_poly.entity_id
_entity_poly.type
_entity_poly.pdbx_seq_one_letter_code
_entity_poly.pdbx_strand_id
1 'polypeptide(L)'
;MNISELKGESVAFFASGGLDSCTVTHWMAAHDVKVICFTADLGQPDETEGLDVVAERMKACGAVEAVVVPLRTEMGEAGVQAIQGLTRYEGRYWNTTPLGRYVTIRGVLPHMLERGIKILSHGATGRGNDQARFQLVPNMLTPSISVYAPWRDQSFLDAFGGREEMIDYCEKHNLPIRATRKSPYSTDANLLGLTHEAGVLESLETGANFVSPIMGVRPVDAPDSPELVTIVFERGRPVSIAGEAFSDPADILEKANAIGGRHSVGINLHLVENRFVGVKSRGVYEAPGMELIGSAYEYLLQTILDRRARKIFYFASDFLGEQLYQAYGEDLGSRMARKVVDEVAELATGTVTLELYKGTVNFAGAKDIPHSLYSEENASMSRVGAFDHKDSEGFLQVLGVGARTASHAGQVPGVLETN
;
A
#
# COMPACT_ATOMS: atom_id res chain seq x y z
N MET A 1 -27.97 2.11 -8.99
CA MET A 1 -28.11 1.06 -10.01
C MET A 1 -28.40 -0.22 -9.26
N ASN A 2 -29.46 -0.92 -9.63
CA ASN A 2 -29.94 -2.13 -8.95
C ASN A 2 -29.92 -3.31 -9.92
N ILE A 3 -29.91 -4.53 -9.40
CA ILE A 3 -29.80 -5.76 -10.20
C ILE A 3 -30.90 -5.87 -11.25
N SER A 4 -32.11 -5.39 -10.95
CA SER A 4 -33.24 -5.39 -11.88
C SER A 4 -33.01 -4.54 -13.14
N GLU A 5 -32.12 -3.54 -13.06
CA GLU A 5 -31.76 -2.66 -14.17
C GLU A 5 -30.67 -3.26 -15.07
N LEU A 6 -30.04 -4.36 -14.65
CA LEU A 6 -28.91 -4.99 -15.34
C LEU A 6 -29.31 -6.17 -16.23
N LYS A 7 -30.59 -6.54 -16.25
CA LYS A 7 -31.07 -7.68 -17.03
C LYS A 7 -30.71 -7.53 -18.51
N GLY A 8 -29.93 -8.48 -19.03
CA GLY A 8 -29.46 -8.51 -20.42
C GLY A 8 -28.21 -7.67 -20.72
N GLU A 9 -27.79 -6.83 -19.77
CA GLU A 9 -26.59 -5.99 -19.87
C GLU A 9 -25.32 -6.82 -19.66
N SER A 10 -24.21 -6.33 -20.24
CA SER A 10 -22.87 -6.86 -19.96
C SER A 10 -22.22 -6.08 -18.84
N VAL A 11 -21.72 -6.79 -17.83
CA VAL A 11 -21.07 -6.21 -16.64
C VAL A 11 -19.68 -6.80 -16.49
N ALA A 12 -18.68 -5.94 -16.34
CA ALA A 12 -17.32 -6.33 -15.99
C ALA A 12 -17.20 -6.43 -14.48
N PHE A 13 -17.02 -7.63 -13.97
CA PHE A 13 -16.87 -7.88 -12.55
C PHE A 13 -15.40 -8.07 -12.18
N PHE A 14 -14.89 -7.27 -11.26
CA PHE A 14 -13.54 -7.42 -10.75
C PHE A 14 -13.53 -8.54 -9.71
N ALA A 15 -12.95 -9.67 -10.06
CA ALA A 15 -13.08 -10.93 -9.35
C ALA A 15 -11.74 -11.36 -8.72
N SER A 16 -11.81 -11.87 -7.49
CA SER A 16 -10.66 -12.50 -6.82
C SER A 16 -10.80 -14.02 -6.70
N GLY A 17 -11.96 -14.59 -7.05
CA GLY A 17 -12.23 -16.01 -6.84
C GLY A 17 -12.60 -16.40 -5.41
N GLY A 18 -12.75 -15.43 -4.50
CA GLY A 18 -13.22 -15.64 -3.13
C GLY A 18 -14.74 -15.87 -3.03
N LEU A 19 -15.23 -16.00 -1.79
CA LEU A 19 -16.65 -16.22 -1.48
C LEU A 19 -17.56 -15.15 -2.11
N ASP A 20 -17.27 -13.88 -1.83
CA ASP A 20 -18.02 -12.74 -2.38
C ASP A 20 -18.01 -12.76 -3.91
N SER A 21 -16.85 -12.98 -4.54
CA SER A 21 -16.75 -13.05 -6.01
C SER A 21 -17.57 -14.18 -6.60
N CYS A 22 -17.51 -15.39 -6.03
CA CYS A 22 -18.31 -16.52 -6.49
C CYS A 22 -19.81 -16.24 -6.36
N THR A 23 -20.22 -15.71 -5.19
CA THR A 23 -21.62 -15.41 -4.88
C THR A 23 -22.16 -14.33 -5.80
N VAL A 24 -21.44 -13.22 -5.95
CA VAL A 24 -21.85 -12.09 -6.80
C VAL A 24 -21.93 -12.48 -8.27
N THR A 25 -20.94 -13.23 -8.79
CA THR A 25 -20.97 -13.72 -10.17
C THR A 25 -22.20 -14.58 -10.42
N HIS A 26 -22.47 -15.55 -9.54
CA HIS A 26 -23.62 -16.44 -9.68
C HIS A 26 -24.95 -15.70 -9.48
N TRP A 27 -25.02 -14.76 -8.54
CA TRP A 27 -26.19 -13.92 -8.31
C TRP A 27 -26.54 -13.09 -9.55
N MET A 28 -25.55 -12.40 -10.14
CA MET A 28 -25.76 -11.60 -11.35
C MET A 28 -26.16 -12.49 -12.54
N ALA A 29 -25.51 -13.64 -12.73
CA ALA A 29 -25.87 -14.59 -13.78
C ALA A 29 -27.31 -15.12 -13.61
N ALA A 30 -27.74 -15.42 -12.38
CA ALA A 30 -29.11 -15.84 -12.07
C ALA A 30 -30.17 -14.76 -12.35
N HIS A 31 -29.76 -13.50 -12.47
CA HIS A 31 -30.63 -12.36 -12.84
C HIS A 31 -30.47 -11.95 -14.31
N ASP A 32 -30.03 -12.88 -15.17
CA ASP A 32 -29.85 -12.68 -16.61
C ASP A 32 -28.83 -11.57 -16.97
N VAL A 33 -27.85 -11.30 -16.10
CA VAL A 33 -26.74 -10.38 -16.39
C VAL A 33 -25.60 -11.16 -17.05
N LYS A 34 -25.01 -10.61 -18.13
CA LYS A 34 -23.84 -11.19 -18.78
C LYS A 34 -22.57 -10.75 -18.05
N VAL A 35 -22.09 -11.61 -17.15
CA VAL A 35 -20.94 -11.29 -16.28
C VAL A 35 -19.63 -11.67 -16.95
N ILE A 36 -18.75 -10.70 -17.21
CA ILE A 36 -17.37 -10.92 -17.64
C ILE A 36 -16.49 -10.67 -16.42
N CYS A 37 -15.85 -11.72 -15.91
CA CYS A 37 -14.96 -11.61 -14.75
C CYS A 37 -13.54 -11.22 -15.19
N PHE A 38 -12.96 -10.24 -14.52
CA PHE A 38 -11.55 -9.86 -14.66
C PHE A 38 -10.82 -10.08 -13.35
N THR A 39 -9.77 -10.90 -13.38
CA THR A 39 -8.84 -11.11 -12.27
C THR A 39 -7.54 -10.42 -12.60
N ALA A 40 -7.10 -9.48 -11.78
CA ALA A 40 -5.79 -8.86 -11.95
C ALA A 40 -4.71 -9.76 -11.36
N ASP A 41 -3.67 -10.10 -12.13
CA ASP A 41 -2.46 -10.69 -11.59
C ASP A 41 -1.59 -9.58 -10.99
N LEU A 42 -1.58 -9.49 -9.66
CA LEU A 42 -0.80 -8.51 -8.92
C LEU A 42 0.37 -9.16 -8.18
N GLY A 43 0.74 -10.39 -8.54
CA GLY A 43 1.72 -11.19 -7.81
C GLY A 43 1.24 -11.59 -6.41
N GLN A 44 -0.02 -12.05 -6.29
CA GLN A 44 -0.60 -12.44 -5.00
C GLN A 44 0.08 -13.71 -4.44
N PRO A 45 0.74 -13.65 -3.27
CA PRO A 45 1.46 -14.80 -2.73
C PRO A 45 0.55 -15.90 -2.14
N ASP A 46 -0.72 -15.60 -1.88
CA ASP A 46 -1.70 -16.55 -1.34
C ASP A 46 -2.41 -17.38 -2.43
N GLU A 47 -2.27 -17.03 -3.71
CA GLU A 47 -2.83 -17.76 -4.86
C GLU A 47 -1.87 -18.83 -5.40
N THR A 48 -1.48 -19.77 -4.53
CA THR A 48 -0.50 -20.83 -4.82
C THR A 48 -0.90 -21.84 -5.90
N GLU A 49 -2.19 -21.96 -6.22
CA GLU A 49 -2.71 -22.85 -7.27
C GLU A 49 -2.71 -22.19 -8.67
N GLY A 50 -2.34 -20.91 -8.75
CA GLY A 50 -2.35 -20.12 -9.98
C GLY A 50 -3.71 -19.48 -10.30
N LEU A 51 -3.67 -18.35 -11.02
CA LEU A 51 -4.85 -17.55 -11.34
C LEU A 51 -5.76 -18.18 -12.40
N ASP A 52 -5.27 -19.15 -13.16
CA ASP A 52 -6.12 -19.95 -14.08
C ASP A 52 -7.22 -20.69 -13.31
N VAL A 53 -6.92 -21.17 -12.09
CA VAL A 53 -7.92 -21.82 -11.22
C VAL A 53 -8.98 -20.82 -10.78
N VAL A 54 -8.61 -19.56 -10.55
CA VAL A 54 -9.57 -18.48 -10.26
C VAL A 54 -10.49 -18.24 -11.46
N ALA A 55 -9.94 -18.18 -12.67
CA ALA A 55 -10.73 -17.99 -13.89
C ALA A 55 -11.73 -19.14 -14.11
N GLU A 56 -11.29 -20.39 -13.97
CA GLU A 56 -12.18 -21.56 -14.08
C GLU A 56 -13.25 -21.59 -12.99
N ARG A 57 -12.91 -21.18 -11.76
CA ARG A 57 -13.88 -21.01 -10.67
C ARG A 57 -14.95 -19.97 -11.03
N MET A 58 -14.57 -18.84 -11.62
CA MET A 58 -15.53 -17.79 -12.01
C MET A 58 -16.44 -18.25 -13.14
N LYS A 59 -15.94 -19.00 -14.12
CA LYS A 59 -16.78 -19.63 -15.16
C LYS A 59 -17.78 -20.62 -14.55
N ALA A 60 -17.32 -21.46 -13.62
CA ALA A 60 -18.19 -22.40 -12.90
C ALA A 60 -19.27 -21.69 -12.06
N CYS A 61 -19.03 -20.45 -11.65
CA CYS A 61 -20.03 -19.61 -10.97
C CYS A 61 -20.98 -18.88 -11.94
N GLY A 62 -20.88 -19.09 -13.26
CA GLY A 62 -21.81 -18.50 -14.25
C GLY A 62 -21.28 -17.29 -15.01
N ALA A 63 -19.97 -16.97 -14.91
CA ALA A 63 -19.36 -15.96 -15.78
C ALA A 63 -19.40 -16.42 -17.26
N VAL A 64 -19.74 -15.51 -18.17
CA VAL A 64 -19.71 -15.80 -19.62
C VAL A 64 -18.27 -15.84 -20.16
N GLU A 65 -17.38 -15.08 -19.52
CA GLU A 65 -15.96 -15.01 -19.80
C GLU A 65 -15.24 -14.73 -18.47
N ALA A 66 -14.07 -15.31 -18.27
CA ALA A 66 -13.19 -15.01 -17.15
C ALA A 66 -11.77 -14.78 -17.69
N VAL A 67 -11.22 -13.60 -17.41
CA VAL A 67 -9.95 -13.10 -17.97
C VAL A 67 -8.98 -12.81 -16.84
N VAL A 68 -7.77 -13.34 -16.93
CA VAL A 68 -6.65 -12.93 -16.08
C VAL A 68 -5.90 -11.81 -16.81
N VAL A 69 -5.72 -10.67 -16.16
CA VAL A 69 -5.01 -9.51 -16.71
C VAL A 69 -3.63 -9.42 -16.04
N PRO A 70 -2.54 -9.62 -16.79
CA PRO A 70 -1.19 -9.57 -16.23
C PRO A 70 -0.84 -8.14 -15.82
N LEU A 71 -0.72 -7.87 -14.51
CA LEU A 71 -0.43 -6.54 -13.97
C LEU A 71 0.71 -6.56 -12.93
N ARG A 72 1.50 -7.63 -12.89
CA ARG A 72 2.57 -7.82 -11.90
C ARG A 72 3.64 -6.74 -12.01
N THR A 73 4.11 -6.42 -13.22
CA THR A 73 5.10 -5.37 -13.46
C THR A 73 4.54 -3.98 -13.09
N GLU A 74 3.27 -3.71 -13.44
CA GLU A 74 2.56 -2.48 -13.05
C GLU A 74 2.41 -2.35 -11.53
N MET A 75 2.17 -3.47 -10.84
CA MET A 75 2.13 -3.51 -9.38
C MET A 75 3.51 -3.19 -8.79
N GLY A 76 4.58 -3.74 -9.39
CA GLY A 76 5.96 -3.42 -9.01
C GLY A 76 6.29 -1.93 -9.21
N GLU A 77 5.90 -1.35 -10.35
CA GLU A 77 6.08 0.08 -10.62
C GLU A 77 5.32 0.96 -9.61
N ALA A 78 4.08 0.58 -9.25
CA ALA A 78 3.33 1.26 -8.21
C ALA A 78 4.05 1.20 -6.85
N GLY A 79 4.68 0.07 -6.53
CA GLY A 79 5.52 -0.09 -5.33
C GLY A 79 6.73 0.83 -5.32
N VAL A 80 7.47 0.91 -6.45
CA VAL A 80 8.61 1.84 -6.59
C VAL A 80 8.18 3.29 -6.40
N GLN A 81 7.06 3.70 -7.01
CA GLN A 81 6.52 5.05 -6.85
C GLN A 81 6.09 5.35 -5.40
N ALA A 82 5.48 4.37 -4.73
CA ALA A 82 5.12 4.49 -3.33
C ALA A 82 6.34 4.63 -2.40
N ILE A 83 7.44 3.93 -2.72
CA ILE A 83 8.74 4.08 -2.03
C ILE A 83 9.33 5.46 -2.27
N GLN A 84 9.37 5.92 -3.52
CA GLN A 84 9.88 7.25 -3.88
C GLN A 84 9.10 8.36 -3.13
N GLY A 85 7.79 8.20 -2.99
CA GLY A 85 6.96 9.16 -2.25
C GLY A 85 6.82 8.88 -0.76
N LEU A 86 7.42 7.80 -0.23
CA LEU A 86 7.16 7.28 1.12
C LEU A 86 5.67 7.30 1.51
N THR A 87 4.78 6.89 0.59
CA THR A 87 3.33 7.15 0.68
C THR A 87 2.62 6.23 1.67
N ARG A 88 2.95 6.37 2.96
CA ARG A 88 2.36 5.61 4.06
C ARG A 88 1.13 6.34 4.62
N TYR A 89 0.20 5.58 5.17
CA TYR A 89 -0.98 6.08 5.87
C TYR A 89 -0.89 5.82 7.38
N GLU A 90 -1.21 6.84 8.18
CA GLU A 90 -1.27 6.82 9.66
C GLU A 90 -0.11 6.04 10.32
N GLY A 91 1.11 6.29 9.86
CA GLY A 91 2.31 5.64 10.35
C GLY A 91 2.92 4.70 9.31
N ARG A 92 2.74 3.38 9.49
CA ARG A 92 3.53 2.34 8.77
C ARG A 92 2.77 1.61 7.67
N TYR A 93 1.52 1.98 7.37
CA TYR A 93 0.77 1.28 6.32
C TYR A 93 1.14 1.80 4.93
N TRP A 94 1.81 0.97 4.11
CA TRP A 94 2.31 1.31 2.77
C TRP A 94 1.23 1.43 1.68
N ASN A 95 -0.06 1.53 2.04
CA ASN A 95 -1.16 1.60 1.08
C ASN A 95 -1.19 0.40 0.11
N THR A 96 -0.75 -0.79 0.54
CA THR A 96 -0.61 -1.99 -0.32
C THR A 96 -1.93 -2.39 -0.98
N THR A 97 -3.04 -2.42 -0.24
CA THR A 97 -4.39 -2.66 -0.79
C THR A 97 -4.87 -1.54 -1.71
N PRO A 98 -4.85 -0.24 -1.31
CA PRO A 98 -5.23 0.85 -2.21
C PRO A 98 -4.46 0.83 -3.53
N LEU A 99 -3.13 0.69 -3.50
CA LEU A 99 -2.29 0.59 -4.71
C LEU A 99 -2.75 -0.55 -5.61
N GLY A 100 -3.06 -1.72 -5.04
CA GLY A 100 -3.61 -2.84 -5.80
C GLY A 100 -4.93 -2.49 -6.50
N ARG A 101 -5.78 -1.66 -5.88
CA ARG A 101 -7.03 -1.20 -6.50
C ARG A 101 -6.76 -0.23 -7.64
N TYR A 102 -5.85 0.74 -7.47
CA TYR A 102 -5.45 1.64 -8.56
C TYR A 102 -4.89 0.87 -9.76
N VAL A 103 -3.97 -0.05 -9.53
CA VAL A 103 -3.35 -0.88 -10.58
C VAL A 103 -4.42 -1.72 -11.29
N THR A 104 -5.28 -2.41 -10.53
CA THR A 104 -6.40 -3.19 -11.09
C THR A 104 -7.29 -2.33 -11.97
N ILE A 105 -7.74 -1.18 -11.48
CA ILE A 105 -8.65 -0.30 -12.22
C ILE A 105 -7.97 0.20 -13.50
N ARG A 106 -6.75 0.73 -13.41
CA ARG A 106 -6.03 1.24 -14.60
C ARG A 106 -5.76 0.15 -15.64
N GLY A 107 -5.42 -1.06 -15.19
CA GLY A 107 -5.09 -2.18 -16.07
C GLY A 107 -6.32 -2.85 -16.70
N VAL A 108 -7.42 -2.98 -15.96
CA VAL A 108 -8.61 -3.68 -16.44
C VAL A 108 -9.53 -2.78 -17.27
N LEU A 109 -9.59 -1.48 -16.99
CA LEU A 109 -10.47 -0.54 -17.71
C LEU A 109 -10.32 -0.60 -19.24
N PRO A 110 -9.11 -0.62 -19.83
CA PRO A 110 -8.94 -0.78 -21.28
C PRO A 110 -9.60 -2.05 -21.83
N HIS A 111 -9.41 -3.19 -21.18
CA HIS A 111 -10.00 -4.47 -21.59
C HIS A 111 -11.53 -4.47 -21.54
N MET A 112 -12.10 -3.74 -20.58
CA MET A 112 -13.54 -3.54 -20.47
C MET A 112 -14.08 -2.68 -21.63
N LEU A 113 -13.41 -1.57 -21.91
CA LEU A 113 -13.81 -0.62 -22.96
C LEU A 113 -13.70 -1.23 -24.37
N GLU A 114 -12.65 -2.02 -24.63
CA GLU A 114 -12.47 -2.76 -25.89
C GLU A 114 -13.64 -3.73 -26.16
N ARG A 115 -14.23 -4.29 -25.11
CA ARG A 115 -15.42 -5.16 -25.18
C ARG A 115 -16.74 -4.39 -25.24
N GLY A 116 -16.70 -3.05 -25.24
CA GLY A 116 -17.88 -2.18 -25.24
C GLY A 116 -18.68 -2.23 -23.93
N ILE A 117 -18.11 -2.76 -22.85
CA ILE A 117 -18.75 -2.87 -21.54
C ILE A 117 -18.68 -1.50 -20.85
N LYS A 118 -19.81 -1.02 -20.31
CA LYS A 118 -19.93 0.29 -19.66
C LYS A 118 -20.24 0.23 -18.18
N ILE A 119 -20.42 -0.97 -17.63
CA ILE A 119 -20.80 -1.20 -16.25
C ILE A 119 -19.70 -2.02 -15.58
N LEU A 120 -19.06 -1.42 -14.58
CA LEU A 120 -18.10 -2.06 -13.69
C LEU A 120 -18.84 -2.56 -12.44
N SER A 121 -18.48 -3.73 -11.94
CA SER A 121 -18.94 -4.27 -10.67
C SER A 121 -17.79 -4.79 -9.81
N HIS A 122 -17.95 -4.75 -8.49
CA HIS A 122 -16.94 -5.15 -7.52
C HIS A 122 -17.56 -5.80 -6.27
N GLY A 123 -16.78 -6.62 -5.56
CA GLY A 123 -17.23 -7.32 -4.34
C GLY A 123 -17.04 -6.53 -3.03
N ALA A 124 -16.48 -5.32 -3.05
CA ALA A 124 -16.22 -4.56 -1.82
C ALA A 124 -17.51 -4.23 -1.03
N THR A 125 -17.47 -4.41 0.30
CA THR A 125 -18.59 -4.16 1.20
C THR A 125 -18.83 -2.67 1.45
N GLY A 126 -20.04 -2.32 1.90
CA GLY A 126 -20.43 -0.94 2.23
C GLY A 126 -19.74 -0.32 3.46
N ARG A 127 -18.89 -1.07 4.17
CA ARG A 127 -18.13 -0.59 5.36
C ARG A 127 -16.64 -0.42 5.08
N GLY A 128 -16.15 -0.89 3.93
CA GLY A 128 -14.75 -0.82 3.53
C GLY A 128 -14.43 0.45 2.74
N ASN A 129 -13.15 0.81 2.69
CA ASN A 129 -12.66 1.89 1.82
C ASN A 129 -12.66 1.49 0.34
N ASP A 130 -12.58 0.20 0.04
CA ASP A 130 -12.49 -0.30 -1.34
C ASP A 130 -13.72 0.04 -2.20
N GLN A 131 -14.90 0.21 -1.60
CA GLN A 131 -16.07 0.70 -2.34
C GLN A 131 -15.83 2.11 -2.91
N ALA A 132 -15.11 2.96 -2.16
CA ALA A 132 -14.79 4.32 -2.60
C ALA A 132 -13.72 4.27 -3.69
N ARG A 133 -12.74 3.37 -3.58
CA ARG A 133 -11.68 3.17 -4.58
C ARG A 133 -12.24 2.67 -5.90
N PHE A 134 -13.04 1.60 -5.89
CA PHE A 134 -13.68 1.06 -7.09
C PHE A 134 -14.78 1.96 -7.67
N GLN A 135 -15.22 3.01 -6.95
CA GLN A 135 -16.16 4.00 -7.46
C GLN A 135 -15.47 5.27 -7.97
N LEU A 136 -14.66 5.92 -7.14
CA LEU A 136 -14.14 7.26 -7.39
C LEU A 136 -12.99 7.25 -8.39
N VAL A 137 -12.12 6.22 -8.35
CA VAL A 137 -11.01 6.11 -9.31
C VAL A 137 -11.51 5.96 -10.75
N PRO A 138 -12.42 5.03 -11.11
CA PRO A 138 -12.95 4.98 -12.46
C PRO A 138 -13.77 6.23 -12.81
N ASN A 139 -14.47 6.87 -11.86
CA ASN A 139 -15.14 8.15 -12.12
C ASN A 139 -14.15 9.24 -12.58
N MET A 140 -12.94 9.27 -12.02
CA MET A 140 -11.89 10.21 -12.42
C MET A 140 -11.24 9.83 -13.75
N LEU A 141 -11.00 8.53 -13.99
CA LEU A 141 -10.27 8.05 -15.17
C LEU A 141 -11.16 7.91 -16.41
N THR A 142 -12.42 7.53 -16.24
CA THR A 142 -13.34 7.22 -17.33
C THR A 142 -14.79 7.44 -16.86
N PRO A 143 -15.26 8.72 -16.79
CA PRO A 143 -16.54 9.09 -16.19
C PRO A 143 -17.78 8.55 -16.94
N SER A 144 -17.61 7.97 -18.13
CA SER A 144 -18.68 7.30 -18.88
C SER A 144 -19.04 5.91 -18.34
N ILE A 145 -18.23 5.36 -17.43
CA ILE A 145 -18.47 4.07 -16.79
C ILE A 145 -19.41 4.24 -15.61
N SER A 146 -20.43 3.39 -15.56
CA SER A 146 -21.28 3.24 -14.38
C SER A 146 -20.75 2.14 -13.48
N VAL A 147 -20.95 2.27 -12.17
CA VAL A 147 -20.56 1.26 -11.19
C VAL A 147 -21.79 0.65 -10.55
N TYR A 148 -21.95 -0.66 -10.69
CA TYR A 148 -22.86 -1.46 -9.89
C TYR A 148 -22.11 -2.06 -8.70
N ALA A 149 -22.68 -2.00 -7.51
CA ALA A 149 -22.06 -2.56 -6.32
C ALA A 149 -23.12 -3.37 -5.55
N PRO A 150 -23.06 -4.71 -5.57
CA PRO A 150 -24.06 -5.57 -4.96
C PRO A 150 -24.29 -5.25 -3.48
N TRP A 151 -23.25 -4.99 -2.70
CA TRP A 151 -23.35 -4.61 -1.29
C TRP A 151 -24.00 -3.24 -1.00
N ARG A 152 -24.42 -2.51 -2.05
CA ARG A 152 -25.23 -1.28 -1.96
C ARG A 152 -26.63 -1.46 -2.58
N ASP A 153 -26.94 -2.65 -3.08
CA ASP A 153 -28.24 -3.02 -3.65
C ASP A 153 -29.08 -3.74 -2.59
N GLN A 154 -30.26 -3.21 -2.31
CA GLN A 154 -31.16 -3.78 -1.31
C GLN A 154 -31.53 -5.23 -1.61
N SER A 155 -31.65 -5.60 -2.88
CA SER A 155 -32.04 -6.97 -3.28
C SER A 155 -30.94 -7.98 -2.94
N PHE A 156 -29.68 -7.58 -3.07
CA PHE A 156 -28.54 -8.40 -2.68
C PHE A 156 -28.40 -8.44 -1.16
N LEU A 157 -28.60 -7.32 -0.46
CA LEU A 157 -28.56 -7.26 1.02
C LEU A 157 -29.67 -8.12 1.65
N ASP A 158 -30.88 -8.10 1.09
CA ASP A 158 -32.01 -8.91 1.57
C ASP A 158 -31.76 -10.41 1.33
N ALA A 159 -31.05 -10.76 0.26
CA ALA A 159 -30.67 -12.13 -0.06
C ALA A 159 -29.47 -12.62 0.77
N PHE A 160 -28.52 -11.72 1.06
CA PHE A 160 -27.24 -12.01 1.70
C PHE A 160 -27.00 -11.04 2.85
N GLY A 161 -27.38 -11.45 4.07
CA GLY A 161 -27.16 -10.69 5.30
C GLY A 161 -25.69 -10.63 5.74
N GLY A 162 -24.86 -11.55 5.24
CA GLY A 162 -23.45 -11.64 5.58
C GLY A 162 -22.79 -12.90 5.03
N ARG A 163 -21.66 -13.25 5.65
CA ARG A 163 -20.78 -14.35 5.21
C ARG A 163 -21.46 -15.71 5.30
N GLU A 164 -22.26 -15.96 6.34
CA GLU A 164 -22.89 -17.27 6.55
C GLU A 164 -23.94 -17.56 5.47
N GLU A 165 -24.79 -16.59 5.15
CA GLU A 165 -25.80 -16.70 4.12
C GLU A 165 -25.18 -16.92 2.73
N MET A 166 -24.05 -16.27 2.43
CA MET A 166 -23.30 -16.51 1.19
C MET A 166 -22.73 -17.93 1.12
N ILE A 167 -22.20 -18.47 2.23
CA ILE A 167 -21.72 -19.86 2.28
C ILE A 167 -22.88 -20.82 2.00
N ASP A 168 -24.02 -20.64 2.66
CA ASP A 168 -25.20 -21.49 2.47
C ASP A 168 -25.73 -21.44 1.04
N TYR A 169 -25.71 -20.25 0.43
CA TYR A 169 -26.04 -20.08 -0.97
C TYR A 169 -25.07 -20.82 -1.89
N CYS A 170 -23.76 -20.65 -1.71
CA CYS A 170 -22.76 -21.34 -2.50
C CYS A 170 -22.87 -22.86 -2.35
N GLU A 171 -23.06 -23.39 -1.15
CA GLU A 171 -23.25 -24.82 -0.90
C GLU A 171 -24.52 -25.34 -1.58
N LYS A 172 -25.65 -24.64 -1.43
CA LYS A 172 -26.93 -24.99 -2.07
C LYS A 172 -26.83 -25.05 -3.60
N HIS A 173 -26.03 -24.17 -4.19
CA HIS A 173 -25.83 -24.08 -5.65
C HIS A 173 -24.61 -24.86 -6.14
N ASN A 174 -23.92 -25.62 -5.26
CA ASN A 174 -22.70 -26.38 -5.57
C ASN A 174 -21.58 -25.51 -6.19
N LEU A 175 -21.43 -24.28 -5.71
CA LEU A 175 -20.42 -23.34 -6.21
C LEU A 175 -19.02 -23.68 -5.64
N PRO A 176 -17.96 -23.63 -6.45
CA PRO A 176 -16.61 -24.05 -6.07
C PRO A 176 -15.87 -23.01 -5.19
N ILE A 177 -16.37 -22.75 -3.98
CA ILE A 177 -15.74 -21.82 -3.02
C ILE A 177 -14.63 -22.49 -2.20
N ARG A 178 -13.54 -21.75 -1.92
CA ARG A 178 -12.50 -22.17 -0.95
C ARG A 178 -12.85 -21.81 0.50
N ALA A 179 -13.70 -20.80 0.68
CA ALA A 179 -14.01 -20.27 1.99
C ALA A 179 -14.74 -21.32 2.84
N THR A 180 -14.25 -21.53 4.06
CA THR A 180 -14.95 -22.33 5.07
C THR A 180 -15.51 -21.43 6.16
N ARG A 181 -16.50 -21.94 6.91
CA ARG A 181 -17.06 -21.27 8.10
C ARG A 181 -16.03 -20.99 9.19
N LYS A 182 -14.85 -21.64 9.15
CA LYS A 182 -13.83 -21.60 10.22
C LYS A 182 -12.69 -20.60 9.98
N SER A 183 -12.69 -19.83 8.88
CA SER A 183 -11.61 -18.86 8.64
C SER A 183 -11.61 -17.79 9.75
N PRO A 184 -10.51 -17.62 10.50
CA PRO A 184 -10.50 -16.73 11.68
C PRO A 184 -10.46 -15.25 11.30
N TYR A 185 -9.98 -14.93 10.09
CA TYR A 185 -9.88 -13.58 9.53
C TYR A 185 -9.93 -13.64 7.99
N SER A 186 -9.97 -12.46 7.37
CA SER A 186 -9.87 -12.23 5.93
C SER A 186 -8.48 -11.72 5.56
N THR A 187 -7.99 -12.10 4.37
CA THR A 187 -6.71 -11.65 3.84
C THR A 187 -6.91 -11.03 2.46
N ASP A 188 -6.28 -9.88 2.22
CA ASP A 188 -6.10 -9.29 0.89
C ASP A 188 -4.59 -9.22 0.62
N ALA A 189 -4.16 -9.76 -0.52
CA ALA A 189 -2.75 -9.96 -0.82
C ALA A 189 -2.39 -9.45 -2.21
N ASN A 190 -1.19 -8.91 -2.34
CA ASN A 190 -0.53 -8.63 -3.60
C ASN A 190 1.00 -8.60 -3.39
N LEU A 191 1.75 -8.37 -4.46
CA LEU A 191 3.21 -8.31 -4.44
C LEU A 191 3.79 -7.37 -3.38
N LEU A 192 3.12 -6.25 -3.10
CA LEU A 192 3.65 -5.24 -2.17
C LEU A 192 3.41 -5.59 -0.71
N GLY A 193 2.43 -6.46 -0.43
CA GLY A 193 2.09 -6.82 0.93
C GLY A 193 0.69 -7.40 1.12
N LEU A 194 0.40 -7.75 2.36
CA LEU A 194 -0.87 -8.32 2.80
C LEU A 194 -1.53 -7.44 3.86
N THR A 195 -2.86 -7.49 3.87
CA THR A 195 -3.70 -6.99 4.95
C THR A 195 -4.54 -8.14 5.48
N HIS A 196 -4.52 -8.34 6.80
CA HIS A 196 -5.36 -9.28 7.52
C HIS A 196 -6.32 -8.52 8.44
N GLU A 197 -7.62 -8.79 8.30
CA GLU A 197 -8.67 -8.08 9.04
C GLU A 197 -9.89 -8.96 9.31
N ALA A 198 -10.85 -8.40 10.06
CA ALA A 198 -12.11 -9.03 10.44
C ALA A 198 -11.98 -10.26 11.37
N GLY A 199 -13.13 -10.79 11.80
CA GLY A 199 -13.21 -11.97 12.66
C GLY A 199 -12.50 -11.76 14.00
N VAL A 200 -11.65 -12.69 14.40
CA VAL A 200 -10.97 -12.62 15.72
C VAL A 200 -10.01 -11.43 15.83
N LEU A 201 -9.56 -10.86 14.71
CA LEU A 201 -8.67 -9.70 14.68
C LEU A 201 -9.39 -8.38 14.99
N GLU A 202 -10.73 -8.34 15.04
CA GLU A 202 -11.48 -7.15 15.46
C GLU A 202 -11.24 -6.82 16.95
N SER A 203 -11.00 -7.85 17.78
CA SER A 203 -10.68 -7.67 19.19
C SER A 203 -9.25 -7.18 19.38
N LEU A 204 -9.08 -6.08 20.12
CA LEU A 204 -7.76 -5.56 20.52
C LEU A 204 -7.00 -6.51 21.45
N GLU A 205 -7.68 -7.49 22.04
CA GLU A 205 -7.05 -8.51 22.89
C GLU A 205 -6.38 -9.63 22.08
N THR A 206 -6.73 -9.78 20.81
CA THR A 206 -6.07 -10.73 19.91
C THR A 206 -4.78 -10.13 19.38
N GLY A 207 -3.62 -10.57 19.84
CA GLY A 207 -2.32 -10.05 19.38
C GLY A 207 -2.07 -10.28 17.88
N ALA A 208 -1.30 -9.39 17.23
CA ALA A 208 -0.97 -9.50 15.81
C ALA A 208 -0.27 -10.83 15.45
N ASN A 209 0.46 -11.42 16.40
CA ASN A 209 1.11 -12.73 16.25
C ASN A 209 0.15 -13.92 16.13
N PHE A 210 -1.16 -13.70 16.28
CA PHE A 210 -2.18 -14.68 15.92
C PHE A 210 -2.17 -14.96 14.41
N VAL A 211 -1.87 -13.94 13.59
CA VAL A 211 -1.69 -14.11 12.15
C VAL A 211 -0.47 -14.97 11.90
N SER A 212 -0.65 -16.00 11.09
CA SER A 212 0.47 -16.77 10.53
C SER A 212 0.95 -16.03 9.28
N PRO A 213 2.18 -15.49 9.27
CA PRO A 213 2.67 -14.70 8.15
C PRO A 213 2.75 -15.53 6.86
N ILE A 214 2.47 -14.89 5.72
CA ILE A 214 2.58 -15.51 4.39
C ILE A 214 3.88 -15.09 3.69
N MET A 215 4.32 -13.83 3.87
CA MET A 215 5.51 -13.29 3.19
C MET A 215 6.79 -13.36 4.02
N GLY A 216 6.73 -13.93 5.22
CA GLY A 216 7.89 -13.98 6.10
C GLY A 216 7.69 -14.88 7.31
N VAL A 217 8.43 -14.56 8.37
CA VAL A 217 8.39 -15.28 9.64
C VAL A 217 8.17 -14.31 10.79
N ARG A 218 7.72 -14.83 11.94
CA ARG A 218 7.62 -14.03 13.17
C ARG A 218 9.03 -13.69 13.70
N PRO A 219 9.20 -12.63 14.50
CA PRO A 219 10.52 -12.26 15.02
C PRO A 219 11.23 -13.38 15.79
N VAL A 220 10.47 -14.22 16.50
CA VAL A 220 11.00 -15.37 17.25
C VAL A 220 11.51 -16.49 16.35
N ASP A 221 10.99 -16.58 15.12
CA ASP A 221 11.30 -17.60 14.11
C ASP A 221 12.36 -17.10 13.10
N ALA A 222 12.73 -15.82 13.16
CA ALA A 222 13.77 -15.20 12.32
C ALA A 222 15.20 -15.61 12.76
N PRO A 223 16.19 -15.58 11.84
CA PRO A 223 17.57 -15.94 12.14
C PRO A 223 18.18 -15.22 13.37
N ASP A 224 19.02 -15.93 14.12
CA ASP A 224 19.74 -15.39 15.28
C ASP A 224 21.01 -14.60 14.91
N SER A 225 21.39 -14.59 13.63
CA SER A 225 22.51 -13.80 13.12
C SER A 225 22.01 -12.63 12.28
N PRO A 226 22.53 -11.41 12.48
CA PRO A 226 22.21 -10.27 11.64
C PRO A 226 22.69 -10.51 10.19
N GLU A 227 22.00 -9.91 9.23
CA GLU A 227 22.38 -9.95 7.81
C GLU A 227 22.62 -8.54 7.27
N LEU A 228 23.73 -8.34 6.56
CA LEU A 228 23.99 -7.11 5.83
C LEU A 228 23.42 -7.18 4.42
N VAL A 229 22.61 -6.19 4.05
CA VAL A 229 21.96 -6.10 2.74
C VAL A 229 22.25 -4.75 2.13
N THR A 230 22.81 -4.75 0.93
CA THR A 230 23.10 -3.53 0.16
C THR A 230 22.05 -3.33 -0.93
N ILE A 231 21.55 -2.10 -1.06
CA ILE A 231 20.58 -1.67 -2.08
C ILE A 231 21.20 -0.50 -2.87
N VAL A 232 21.15 -0.57 -4.19
CA VAL A 232 21.61 0.47 -5.10
C VAL A 232 20.40 1.18 -5.70
N PHE A 233 20.39 2.50 -5.62
CA PHE A 233 19.37 3.37 -6.19
C PHE A 233 19.93 4.18 -7.36
N GLU A 234 19.13 4.31 -8.42
CA GLU A 234 19.35 5.26 -9.51
C GLU A 234 18.09 6.10 -9.69
N ARG A 235 18.24 7.43 -9.52
CA ARG A 235 17.11 8.39 -9.60
C ARG A 235 15.89 7.92 -8.79
N GLY A 236 16.17 7.46 -7.57
CA GLY A 236 15.22 6.98 -6.58
C GLY A 236 14.60 5.62 -6.87
N ARG A 237 14.98 4.96 -7.96
CA ARG A 237 14.54 3.60 -8.26
C ARG A 237 15.55 2.58 -7.72
N PRO A 238 15.14 1.55 -6.98
CA PRO A 238 16.04 0.47 -6.62
C PRO A 238 16.38 -0.33 -7.90
N VAL A 239 17.67 -0.47 -8.22
CA VAL A 239 18.14 -1.20 -9.42
C VAL A 239 18.90 -2.48 -9.08
N SER A 240 19.39 -2.59 -7.83
CA SER A 240 20.05 -3.79 -7.33
C SER A 240 19.84 -3.96 -5.83
N ILE A 241 19.73 -5.22 -5.39
CA ILE A 241 19.70 -5.61 -3.98
C ILE A 241 20.54 -6.86 -3.76
N ALA A 242 21.33 -6.88 -2.68
CA ALA A 242 22.25 -7.98 -2.34
C ALA A 242 23.19 -8.40 -3.49
N GLY A 243 23.63 -7.42 -4.30
CA GLY A 243 24.56 -7.63 -5.42
C GLY A 243 23.92 -8.17 -6.71
N GLU A 244 22.61 -8.37 -6.73
CA GLU A 244 21.86 -8.82 -7.91
C GLU A 244 21.13 -7.63 -8.54
N ALA A 245 21.22 -7.48 -9.87
CA ALA A 245 20.59 -6.38 -10.61
C ALA A 245 19.28 -6.84 -11.25
N PHE A 246 18.28 -5.96 -11.28
CA PHE A 246 16.93 -6.28 -11.76
C PHE A 246 16.46 -5.23 -12.76
N SER A 247 15.85 -5.69 -13.85
CA SER A 247 15.21 -4.81 -14.84
C SER A 247 13.72 -4.63 -14.58
N ASP A 248 13.04 -5.65 -14.05
CA ASP A 248 11.63 -5.57 -13.68
C ASP A 248 11.50 -5.09 -12.22
N PRO A 249 10.76 -4.00 -11.96
CA PRO A 249 10.51 -3.53 -10.59
C PRO A 249 9.81 -4.59 -9.71
N ALA A 250 9.04 -5.50 -10.28
CA ALA A 250 8.39 -6.56 -9.53
C ALA A 250 9.39 -7.59 -9.00
N ASP A 251 10.39 -7.97 -9.80
CA ASP A 251 11.39 -8.97 -9.41
C ASP A 251 12.25 -8.49 -8.24
N ILE A 252 12.64 -7.21 -8.24
CA ILE A 252 13.41 -6.64 -7.12
C ILE A 252 12.57 -6.55 -5.84
N LEU A 253 11.26 -6.28 -5.96
CA LEU A 253 10.35 -6.28 -4.81
C LEU A 253 10.14 -7.69 -4.27
N GLU A 254 10.04 -8.73 -5.12
CA GLU A 254 10.01 -10.13 -4.67
C GLU A 254 11.29 -10.52 -3.95
N LYS A 255 12.45 -10.13 -4.50
CA LYS A 255 13.74 -10.36 -3.83
C LYS A 255 13.79 -9.66 -2.47
N ALA A 256 13.32 -8.42 -2.40
CA ALA A 256 13.26 -7.67 -1.15
C ALA A 256 12.25 -8.28 -0.15
N ASN A 257 11.11 -8.79 -0.62
CA ASN A 257 10.15 -9.52 0.19
C ASN A 257 10.78 -10.78 0.81
N ALA A 258 11.51 -11.57 0.01
CA ALA A 258 12.18 -12.76 0.50
C ALA A 258 13.28 -12.45 1.55
N ILE A 259 14.03 -11.37 1.36
CA ILE A 259 15.07 -10.92 2.30
C ILE A 259 14.46 -10.35 3.58
N GLY A 260 13.53 -9.39 3.45
CA GLY A 260 12.87 -8.76 4.60
C GLY A 260 12.05 -9.77 5.40
N GLY A 261 11.29 -10.61 4.70
CA GLY A 261 10.40 -11.61 5.28
C GLY A 261 11.12 -12.63 6.14
N ARG A 262 12.26 -13.17 5.69
CA ARG A 262 13.06 -14.12 6.50
C ARG A 262 13.61 -13.49 7.78
N HIS A 263 13.79 -12.17 7.79
CA HIS A 263 14.23 -11.40 8.96
C HIS A 263 13.08 -10.76 9.73
N SER A 264 11.82 -11.12 9.44
CA SER A 264 10.62 -10.55 10.07
C SER A 264 10.45 -9.03 9.89
N VAL A 265 11.15 -8.42 8.92
CA VAL A 265 11.02 -6.99 8.61
C VAL A 265 9.63 -6.75 8.01
N GLY A 266 8.89 -5.80 8.57
CA GLY A 266 7.56 -5.45 8.07
C GLY A 266 6.51 -6.57 8.22
N ILE A 267 6.73 -7.53 9.11
CA ILE A 267 5.79 -8.64 9.39
C ILE A 267 4.95 -8.36 10.64
N ASN A 268 3.67 -8.73 10.60
CA ASN A 268 2.71 -8.56 11.70
C ASN A 268 2.59 -7.11 12.22
N LEU A 269 2.72 -6.13 11.32
CA LEU A 269 2.54 -4.72 11.66
C LEU A 269 1.09 -4.49 12.10
N HIS A 270 0.87 -3.84 13.23
CA HIS A 270 -0.47 -3.60 13.76
C HIS A 270 -0.86 -2.12 13.62
N LEU A 271 -2.05 -1.86 13.08
CA LEU A 271 -2.65 -0.53 13.11
C LEU A 271 -4.11 -0.58 13.56
N VAL A 272 -4.52 0.45 14.31
CA VAL A 272 -5.91 0.87 14.44
C VAL A 272 -6.05 2.16 13.63
N GLU A 273 -6.51 2.02 12.40
CA GLU A 273 -6.56 3.06 11.37
C GLU A 273 -7.92 3.75 11.31
N ASN A 274 -7.94 4.97 10.78
CA ASN A 274 -9.14 5.75 10.50
C ASN A 274 -9.62 5.45 9.08
N ARG A 275 -10.70 4.66 8.94
CA ARG A 275 -11.29 4.46 7.61
C ARG A 275 -11.90 5.75 7.11
N PHE A 276 -11.85 5.93 5.79
CA PHE A 276 -12.40 7.10 5.12
C PHE A 276 -13.90 7.29 5.39
N VAL A 277 -14.61 6.17 5.62
CA VAL A 277 -16.05 6.17 5.94
C VAL A 277 -16.38 6.58 7.40
N GLY A 278 -15.39 7.01 8.19
CA GLY A 278 -15.60 7.60 9.51
C GLY A 278 -15.59 6.61 10.68
N VAL A 279 -15.19 5.36 10.46
CA VAL A 279 -15.03 4.34 11.52
C VAL A 279 -13.56 3.98 11.71
N LYS A 280 -13.20 3.55 12.92
CA LYS A 280 -11.89 2.92 13.13
C LYS A 280 -11.94 1.47 12.69
N SER A 281 -10.83 1.00 12.12
CA SER A 281 -10.63 -0.40 11.77
C SER A 281 -9.31 -0.87 12.32
N ARG A 282 -9.22 -2.16 12.62
CA ARG A 282 -7.97 -2.80 13.03
C ARG A 282 -7.50 -3.73 11.93
N GLY A 283 -6.23 -3.63 11.58
CA GLY A 283 -5.58 -4.50 10.61
C GLY A 283 -4.22 -4.98 11.10
N VAL A 284 -3.82 -6.16 10.62
CA VAL A 284 -2.46 -6.68 10.74
C VAL A 284 -1.89 -6.77 9.33
N TYR A 285 -0.69 -6.25 9.11
CA TYR A 285 -0.12 -6.08 7.77
C TYR A 285 1.23 -6.77 7.63
N GLU A 286 1.51 -7.22 6.42
CA GLU A 286 2.83 -7.68 5.98
C GLU A 286 3.27 -6.82 4.79
N ALA A 287 4.45 -6.22 4.83
CA ALA A 287 5.01 -5.47 3.70
C ALA A 287 6.55 -5.51 3.69
N PRO A 288 7.18 -6.70 3.68
CA PRO A 288 8.62 -6.84 3.94
C PRO A 288 9.50 -6.11 2.95
N GLY A 289 9.24 -6.23 1.64
CA GLY A 289 10.03 -5.57 0.60
C GLY A 289 9.86 -4.06 0.60
N MET A 290 8.62 -3.59 0.81
CA MET A 290 8.31 -2.17 0.94
C MET A 290 9.03 -1.54 2.14
N GLU A 291 9.01 -2.21 3.29
CA GLU A 291 9.68 -1.73 4.49
C GLU A 291 11.21 -1.73 4.32
N LEU A 292 11.78 -2.80 3.78
CA LEU A 292 13.22 -2.93 3.55
C LEU A 292 13.76 -1.84 2.61
N ILE A 293 13.18 -1.72 1.41
CA ILE A 293 13.63 -0.74 0.43
C ILE A 293 13.29 0.69 0.90
N GLY A 294 12.10 0.88 1.49
CA GLY A 294 11.67 2.16 2.03
C GLY A 294 12.59 2.69 3.13
N SER A 295 13.05 1.84 4.06
CA SER A 295 14.05 2.22 5.06
C SER A 295 15.37 2.64 4.43
N ALA A 296 15.87 1.88 3.43
CA ALA A 296 17.09 2.28 2.72
C ALA A 296 16.93 3.62 2.00
N TYR A 297 15.78 3.84 1.37
CA TYR A 297 15.44 5.09 0.69
C TYR A 297 15.41 6.26 1.67
N GLU A 298 14.79 6.10 2.85
CA GLU A 298 14.79 7.12 3.91
C GLU A 298 16.19 7.51 4.38
N TYR A 299 17.11 6.55 4.52
CA TYR A 299 18.50 6.85 4.86
C TYR A 299 19.21 7.61 3.74
N LEU A 300 18.97 7.26 2.48
CA LEU A 300 19.50 8.01 1.33
C LEU A 300 18.98 9.46 1.35
N LEU A 301 17.69 9.66 1.59
CA LEU A 301 17.08 10.99 1.67
C LEU A 301 17.69 11.87 2.77
N GLN A 302 18.16 11.30 3.89
CA GLN A 302 18.85 12.05 4.94
C GLN A 302 20.15 12.69 4.46
N THR A 303 20.80 12.10 3.46
CA THR A 303 22.07 12.61 2.92
C THR A 303 21.90 13.67 1.83
N ILE A 304 20.79 13.65 1.08
CA ILE A 304 20.61 14.49 -0.11
C ILE A 304 19.64 15.67 0.08
N LEU A 305 18.79 15.64 1.12
CA LEU A 305 17.81 16.70 1.36
C LEU A 305 18.22 17.66 2.47
N ASP A 306 18.24 18.95 2.16
CA ASP A 306 18.34 19.98 3.19
C ASP A 306 17.04 20.10 4.00
N ARG A 307 17.06 20.89 5.09
CA ARG A 307 15.92 21.05 6.00
C ARG A 307 14.63 21.52 5.31
N ARG A 308 14.71 22.40 4.31
CA ARG A 308 13.53 22.96 3.61
C ARG A 308 12.97 21.96 2.61
N ALA A 309 13.84 21.38 1.77
CA ALA A 309 13.44 20.33 0.84
C ALA A 309 12.80 19.15 1.59
N ARG A 310 13.40 18.73 2.71
CA ARG A 310 12.85 17.69 3.59
C ARG A 310 11.43 18.04 4.05
N LYS A 311 11.18 19.26 4.55
CA LYS A 311 9.84 19.66 5.00
C LYS A 311 8.80 19.59 3.88
N ILE A 312 9.15 20.04 2.67
CA ILE A 312 8.23 20.02 1.52
C ILE A 312 7.98 18.58 1.05
N PHE A 313 9.03 17.76 0.97
CA PHE A 313 8.92 16.35 0.59
C PHE A 313 8.00 15.58 1.55
N TYR A 314 8.20 15.69 2.86
CA TYR A 314 7.35 14.98 3.83
C TYR A 314 5.92 15.49 3.86
N PHE A 315 5.68 16.77 3.58
CA PHE A 315 4.31 17.28 3.39
C PHE A 315 3.63 16.63 2.17
N ALA A 316 4.32 16.55 1.03
CA ALA A 316 3.79 15.90 -0.17
C ALA A 316 3.61 14.39 0.02
N SER A 317 4.53 13.74 0.73
CA SER A 317 4.51 12.32 1.08
C SER A 317 3.28 11.94 1.91
N ASP A 318 3.05 12.66 3.01
CA ASP A 318 1.89 12.46 3.90
C ASP A 318 0.57 12.71 3.15
N PHE A 319 0.49 13.82 2.41
CA PHE A 319 -0.66 14.14 1.57
C PHE A 319 -0.95 13.03 0.55
N LEU A 320 0.06 12.53 -0.17
CA LEU A 320 -0.12 11.44 -1.13
C LEU A 320 -0.56 10.12 -0.47
N GLY A 321 0.01 9.79 0.68
CA GLY A 321 -0.38 8.63 1.47
C GLY A 321 -1.86 8.66 1.84
N GLU A 322 -2.36 9.83 2.25
CA GLU A 322 -3.77 10.05 2.54
C GLU A 322 -4.64 9.96 1.27
N GLN A 323 -4.25 10.64 0.18
CA GLN A 323 -5.04 10.64 -1.06
C GLN A 323 -5.18 9.24 -1.67
N LEU A 324 -4.12 8.42 -1.63
CA LEU A 324 -4.18 7.02 -2.07
C LEU A 324 -5.13 6.20 -1.18
N TYR A 325 -5.06 6.38 0.13
CA TYR A 325 -5.94 5.68 1.06
C TYR A 325 -7.42 6.02 0.81
N GLN A 326 -7.71 7.30 0.55
CA GLN A 326 -9.06 7.88 0.38
C GLN A 326 -9.62 7.85 -1.05
N ALA A 327 -8.98 7.14 -1.97
CA ALA A 327 -9.41 7.01 -3.38
C ALA A 327 -9.23 8.26 -4.27
N TYR A 328 -8.47 9.26 -3.84
CA TYR A 328 -8.21 10.50 -4.58
C TYR A 328 -6.82 10.60 -5.25
N GLY A 329 -6.01 9.55 -5.20
CA GLY A 329 -4.64 9.51 -5.76
C GLY A 329 -4.43 9.86 -7.25
N GLU A 330 -5.49 10.08 -8.03
CA GLU A 330 -5.50 10.49 -9.44
C GLU A 330 -5.90 11.96 -9.64
N ASP A 331 -6.34 12.65 -8.59
CA ASP A 331 -6.83 14.01 -8.66
C ASP A 331 -5.69 15.02 -8.97
N LEU A 332 -6.03 16.30 -9.20
CA LEU A 332 -5.02 17.31 -9.47
C LEU A 332 -4.07 17.52 -8.28
N GLY A 333 -4.57 17.49 -7.04
CA GLY A 333 -3.75 17.65 -5.84
C GLY A 333 -2.69 16.56 -5.75
N SER A 334 -3.08 15.31 -5.92
CA SER A 334 -2.17 14.15 -5.94
C SER A 334 -1.14 14.26 -7.06
N ARG A 335 -1.55 14.66 -8.27
CA ARG A 335 -0.61 14.86 -9.37
C ARG A 335 0.41 15.96 -9.10
N MET A 336 -0.01 17.05 -8.44
CA MET A 336 0.91 18.12 -8.01
C MET A 336 1.89 17.62 -6.94
N ALA A 337 1.41 16.88 -5.94
CA ALA A 337 2.27 16.32 -4.90
C ALA A 337 3.28 15.30 -5.46
N ARG A 338 2.88 14.48 -6.46
CA ARG A 338 3.82 13.58 -7.16
C ARG A 338 4.95 14.34 -7.85
N LYS A 339 4.72 15.57 -8.35
CA LYS A 339 5.80 16.38 -8.96
C LYS A 339 6.88 16.79 -7.96
N VAL A 340 6.52 16.99 -6.69
CA VAL A 340 7.48 17.20 -5.60
C VAL A 340 8.32 15.94 -5.37
N VAL A 341 7.67 14.78 -5.36
CA VAL A 341 8.34 13.47 -5.21
C VAL A 341 9.28 13.21 -6.37
N ASP A 342 8.84 13.44 -7.62
CA ASP A 342 9.65 13.28 -8.83
C ASP A 342 10.97 14.08 -8.72
N GLU A 343 10.90 15.36 -8.33
CA GLU A 343 12.07 16.23 -8.17
C GLU A 343 13.09 15.68 -7.17
N VAL A 344 12.62 15.08 -6.07
CA VAL A 344 13.49 14.45 -5.06
C VAL A 344 14.06 13.13 -5.58
N ALA A 345 13.26 12.32 -6.26
CA ALA A 345 13.68 11.05 -6.81
C ALA A 345 14.85 11.23 -7.80
N GLU A 346 14.84 12.29 -8.62
CA GLU A 346 15.95 12.62 -9.53
C GLU A 346 17.33 12.69 -8.86
N LEU A 347 17.38 13.14 -7.60
CA LEU A 347 18.62 13.27 -6.82
C LEU A 347 19.00 12.00 -6.05
N ALA A 348 18.07 11.06 -5.89
CA ALA A 348 18.22 9.89 -5.03
C ALA A 348 18.99 8.75 -5.73
N THR A 349 20.26 9.02 -6.06
CA THR A 349 21.20 8.02 -6.58
C THR A 349 22.24 7.69 -5.51
N GLY A 350 22.50 6.40 -5.30
CA GLY A 350 23.57 5.93 -4.42
C GLY A 350 23.30 4.56 -3.82
N THR A 351 24.23 4.12 -2.96
CA THR A 351 24.22 2.78 -2.37
C THR A 351 24.03 2.86 -0.86
N VAL A 352 23.06 2.15 -0.33
CA VAL A 352 22.78 2.05 1.12
C VAL A 352 22.94 0.60 1.57
N THR A 353 23.62 0.39 2.68
CA THR A 353 23.76 -0.91 3.34
C THR A 353 23.03 -0.89 4.67
N LEU A 354 22.21 -1.91 4.89
CA LEU A 354 21.39 -2.11 6.06
C LEU A 354 21.84 -3.36 6.81
N GLU A 355 21.69 -3.35 8.12
CA GLU A 355 21.76 -4.54 8.97
C GLU A 355 20.34 -4.96 9.38
N LEU A 356 19.97 -6.19 9.06
CA LEU A 356 18.66 -6.77 9.35
C LEU A 356 18.77 -7.74 10.52
N TYR A 357 17.89 -7.56 11.53
CA TYR A 357 17.85 -8.47 12.67
C TYR A 357 16.47 -8.50 13.33
N LYS A 358 15.79 -9.65 13.23
CA LYS A 358 14.52 -9.97 13.93
C LYS A 358 13.49 -8.83 13.92
N GLY A 359 13.20 -8.32 12.74
CA GLY A 359 12.21 -7.26 12.47
C GLY A 359 12.78 -5.85 12.48
N THR A 360 14.06 -5.69 12.83
CA THR A 360 14.76 -4.41 12.85
C THR A 360 15.53 -4.19 11.56
N VAL A 361 15.51 -2.95 11.07
CA VAL A 361 16.33 -2.47 9.97
C VAL A 361 17.20 -1.33 10.49
N ASN A 362 18.52 -1.53 10.53
CA ASN A 362 19.48 -0.54 10.99
C ASN A 362 20.35 -0.05 9.83
N PHE A 363 20.74 1.22 9.86
CA PHE A 363 21.76 1.75 8.96
C PHE A 363 23.13 1.15 9.27
N ALA A 364 23.79 0.55 8.27
CA ALA A 364 25.16 0.04 8.39
C ALA A 364 26.17 0.89 7.61
N GLY A 365 25.76 1.54 6.54
CA GLY A 365 26.63 2.45 5.79
C GLY A 365 26.00 2.93 4.49
N ALA A 366 26.60 3.94 3.87
CA ALA A 366 26.22 4.39 2.54
C ALA A 366 27.42 4.93 1.78
N LYS A 367 27.37 4.83 0.45
CA LYS A 367 28.45 5.26 -0.45
C LYS A 367 27.89 5.57 -1.84
N ASP A 368 28.75 6.13 -2.69
CA ASP A 368 28.46 6.41 -4.09
C ASP A 368 27.25 7.34 -4.28
N ILE A 369 27.10 8.34 -3.40
CA ILE A 369 25.98 9.31 -3.39
C ILE A 369 26.46 10.64 -4.00
N PRO A 370 26.30 10.86 -5.33
CA PRO A 370 26.80 12.06 -5.99
C PRO A 370 26.15 13.36 -5.50
N HIS A 371 24.93 13.28 -4.97
CA HIS A 371 24.16 14.42 -4.49
C HIS A 371 24.17 14.57 -2.96
N SER A 372 25.14 13.96 -2.28
CA SER A 372 25.26 14.08 -0.82
C SER A 372 25.57 15.52 -0.42
N LEU A 373 24.76 16.06 0.49
CA LEU A 373 25.00 17.32 1.19
C LEU A 373 25.87 17.12 2.44
N TYR A 374 26.05 15.87 2.89
CA TYR A 374 26.89 15.54 4.03
C TYR A 374 28.38 15.61 3.66
N SER A 375 29.15 16.31 4.49
CA SER A 375 30.62 16.38 4.42
C SER A 375 31.20 16.09 5.80
N GLU A 376 31.96 14.99 5.90
CA GLU A 376 32.66 14.61 7.13
C GLU A 376 33.61 15.72 7.61
N GLU A 377 34.24 16.44 6.68
CA GLU A 377 35.15 17.53 7.00
C GLU A 377 34.41 18.70 7.67
N ASN A 378 33.26 19.09 7.13
CA ASN A 378 32.47 20.20 7.66
C ASN A 378 31.70 19.83 8.95
N ALA A 379 31.36 18.56 9.14
CA ALA A 379 30.66 18.07 10.33
C ALA A 379 31.62 17.72 11.49
N SER A 380 32.92 17.67 11.24
CA SER A 380 33.93 17.22 12.19
C SER A 380 33.99 18.12 13.43
N MET A 381 33.89 17.54 14.63
CA MET A 381 34.14 18.28 15.88
C MET A 381 35.64 18.44 16.19
N SER A 382 36.50 17.67 15.52
CA SER A 382 37.96 17.68 15.73
C SER A 382 38.73 18.54 14.72
N ARG A 383 38.04 19.06 13.70
CA ARG A 383 38.62 19.88 12.61
C ARG A 383 37.65 21.02 12.32
N VAL A 384 38.16 22.23 12.09
CA VAL A 384 37.32 23.43 11.87
C VAL A 384 36.60 23.40 10.51
N GLY A 385 37.09 22.61 9.54
CA GLY A 385 36.50 22.51 8.20
C GLY A 385 36.35 23.89 7.55
N ALA A 386 35.28 24.09 6.76
CA ALA A 386 34.94 25.38 6.17
C ALA A 386 34.06 26.28 7.08
N PHE A 387 33.71 25.85 8.28
CA PHE A 387 32.77 26.55 9.16
C PHE A 387 33.51 27.50 10.13
N ASP A 388 33.34 28.82 10.00
CA ASP A 388 33.91 29.77 10.96
C ASP A 388 33.05 29.85 12.22
N HIS A 389 33.63 29.42 13.34
CA HIS A 389 32.94 29.40 14.63
C HIS A 389 32.52 30.81 15.09
N LYS A 390 33.24 31.87 14.68
CA LYS A 390 32.93 33.25 15.09
C LYS A 390 31.60 33.74 14.55
N ASP A 391 31.19 33.28 13.38
CA ASP A 391 29.92 33.67 12.76
C ASP A 391 28.71 33.23 13.58
N SER A 392 28.87 32.18 14.39
CA SER A 392 27.83 31.68 15.28
C SER A 392 27.41 32.72 16.34
N GLU A 393 28.34 33.55 16.82
CA GLU A 393 28.02 34.58 17.81
C GLU A 393 27.04 35.61 17.23
N GLY A 394 27.35 36.16 16.05
CA GLY A 394 26.48 37.10 15.36
C GLY A 394 25.11 36.50 15.03
N PHE A 395 25.10 35.26 14.53
CA PHE A 395 23.88 34.52 14.22
C PHE A 395 22.98 34.32 15.45
N LEU A 396 23.55 33.88 16.58
CA LEU A 396 22.81 33.67 17.83
C LEU A 396 22.31 34.98 18.44
N GLN A 397 23.08 36.07 18.34
CA GLN A 397 22.62 37.38 18.81
C GLN A 397 21.37 37.84 18.05
N VAL A 398 21.31 37.62 16.74
CA VAL A 398 20.14 37.92 15.91
C VAL A 398 18.93 37.06 16.32
N LEU A 399 19.08 35.73 16.39
CA LEU A 399 17.99 34.84 16.81
C LEU A 399 17.53 35.10 18.25
N GLY A 400 18.45 35.49 19.13
CA GLY A 400 18.20 35.79 20.53
C GLY A 400 17.24 36.95 20.75
N VAL A 401 17.12 37.89 19.80
CA VAL A 401 16.14 38.99 19.88
C VAL A 401 14.72 38.43 19.95
N GLY A 402 14.36 37.52 19.05
CA GLY A 402 13.04 36.90 19.03
C GLY A 402 12.79 36.02 20.25
N ALA A 403 13.79 35.23 20.65
CA ALA A 403 13.69 34.36 21.83
C ALA A 403 13.41 35.15 23.13
N ARG A 404 14.14 36.25 23.37
CA ARG A 404 13.90 37.14 24.52
C ARG A 404 12.53 37.82 24.46
N THR A 405 12.10 38.24 23.27
CA THR A 405 10.80 38.88 23.07
C THR A 405 9.65 37.94 23.41
N ALA A 406 9.71 36.67 23.01
CA ALA A 406 8.70 35.67 23.36
C ALA A 406 8.56 35.48 24.88
N SER A 407 9.69 35.48 25.60
CA SER A 407 9.68 35.44 27.08
C SER A 407 9.09 36.70 27.70
N HIS A 408 9.52 37.90 27.26
CA HIS A 408 8.96 39.17 27.77
C HIS A 408 7.46 39.31 27.49
N ALA A 409 6.96 38.72 26.39
CA ALA A 409 5.54 38.71 26.04
C ALA A 409 4.72 37.64 26.79
N GLY A 410 5.33 36.88 27.71
CA GLY A 410 4.65 35.83 28.47
C GLY A 410 4.27 34.59 27.67
N GLN A 411 4.82 34.41 26.47
CA GLN A 411 4.55 33.23 25.63
C GLN A 411 5.41 32.02 26.02
N VAL A 412 6.48 32.25 26.79
CA VAL A 412 7.34 31.21 27.34
C VAL A 412 7.32 31.36 28.87
N PRO A 413 6.91 30.33 29.63
CA PRO A 413 6.88 30.41 31.08
C PRO A 413 8.30 30.62 31.62
N GLY A 414 8.46 31.64 32.46
CA GLY A 414 9.72 31.91 33.14
C GLY A 414 10.03 30.87 34.21
N VAL A 415 11.31 30.62 34.48
CA VAL A 415 11.76 29.64 35.49
C VAL A 415 11.62 30.17 36.93
N LEU A 416 11.38 31.47 37.11
CA LEU A 416 11.38 32.14 38.44
C LEU A 416 10.03 32.74 38.87
N GLU A 417 8.94 32.50 38.14
CA GLU A 417 7.59 32.95 38.54
C GLU A 417 6.83 31.86 39.31
N THR A 418 7.36 31.48 40.47
CA THR A 418 6.57 30.87 41.56
C THR A 418 7.04 31.47 42.88
N ASN A 419 6.34 32.51 43.33
CA ASN A 419 6.20 32.91 44.73
C ASN A 419 4.89 33.68 44.90
#